data_AF-A0A1H7VMW6-F1
#
_entry.id   AF-A0A1H7VMW6-F1
#
_cell.length_a   1.000
_cell.length_b   1.000
_cell.length_c   1.000
_cell.angle_alpha   90.00
_cell.angle_beta   90.00
_cell.angle_gamma   90.00
#
_symmetry.space_group_name_H-M   'P 1'
#
loop_
_entity.id
_entity.type
_entity.pdbx_description
1 polymer ?
#
loop_
_entity_poly.entity_id
_entity_poly.type
_entity_poly.pdbx_seq_one_letter_code
_entity_poly.pdbx_strand_id
1 'polypeptide(L)'
;MKPSSHPSTDPLAQIFAYRAIDLRDRFPQPLESFRKALECLQSERSYMAAMSGEIIAYLRGGNFLTVPDEFFIRRSGELDATLVPPAENDPVCAKVQAWLRKTLTRRDVDTTKGVPAEERPYSLDQLLAQCNPQAPNPDELKAWQDMPDVGREILEAPTETDIWQAAERLFESREGAERWMTSPEIALRGRTPADVVVEDPQRVYDLIMRLEYGVFRR
;
A
#
# COMPACT_ATOMS: atom_id res chain seq x y z
N MET A 1 43.03 -30.29 8.03
CA MET A 1 42.41 -29.27 7.15
C MET A 1 40.91 -29.31 7.38
N LYS A 2 40.32 -28.30 8.03
CA LYS A 2 38.86 -28.19 8.12
C LYS A 2 38.36 -27.59 6.79
N PRO A 3 37.36 -28.20 6.11
CA PRO A 3 36.76 -27.58 4.94
C PRO A 3 35.98 -26.34 5.40
N SER A 4 36.35 -25.19 4.85
CA SER A 4 35.59 -23.95 4.96
C SER A 4 34.30 -24.12 4.15
N SER A 5 33.19 -24.38 4.84
CA SER A 5 31.85 -24.35 4.27
C SER A 5 31.28 -22.95 4.46
N HIS A 6 31.81 -21.95 3.76
CA HIS A 6 31.01 -20.76 3.49
C HIS A 6 30.02 -21.13 2.39
N PRO A 7 28.70 -21.13 2.63
CA PRO A 7 27.77 -21.14 1.53
C PRO A 7 28.10 -19.92 0.68
N SER A 8 28.42 -20.13 -0.59
CA SER A 8 28.43 -19.05 -1.56
C SER A 8 27.00 -18.56 -1.67
N THR A 9 26.62 -17.63 -0.80
CA THR A 9 25.32 -16.99 -0.83
C THR A 9 25.35 -16.06 -2.04
N ASP A 10 24.64 -16.40 -3.12
CA ASP A 10 24.45 -15.50 -4.27
C ASP A 10 24.06 -14.13 -3.70
N PRO A 11 24.80 -13.05 -4.00
CA PRO A 11 24.48 -11.71 -3.48
C PRO A 11 23.01 -11.33 -3.71
N LEU A 12 22.40 -11.81 -4.79
CA LEU A 12 20.99 -11.57 -5.08
C LEU A 12 20.01 -12.13 -4.04
N ALA A 13 20.41 -13.14 -3.25
CA ALA A 13 19.58 -13.69 -2.17
C ALA A 13 19.31 -12.68 -1.03
N GLN A 14 20.08 -11.58 -0.98
CA GLN A 14 19.81 -10.44 -0.12
C GLN A 14 18.55 -9.68 -0.54
N ILE A 15 18.12 -9.77 -1.80
CA ILE A 15 16.90 -9.13 -2.30
C ILE A 15 15.71 -10.04 -2.00
N PHE A 16 14.65 -9.50 -1.40
CA PHE A 16 13.44 -10.28 -1.10
C PHE A 16 12.19 -9.79 -1.84
N ALA A 17 12.21 -8.59 -2.40
CA ALA A 17 11.09 -7.99 -3.12
C ALA A 17 11.56 -6.86 -4.04
N TYR A 18 10.70 -6.52 -4.99
CA TYR A 18 10.82 -5.36 -5.86
C TYR A 18 9.57 -4.50 -5.78
N ARG A 19 9.69 -3.24 -6.18
CA ARG A 19 8.58 -2.31 -6.40
C ARG A 19 8.80 -1.59 -7.71
N ALA A 20 7.75 -1.46 -8.50
CA ALA A 20 7.70 -0.55 -9.64
C ALA A 20 6.93 0.70 -9.24
N ILE A 21 7.40 1.86 -9.68
CA ILE A 21 6.75 3.15 -9.46
C ILE A 21 6.63 3.84 -10.81
N ASP A 22 5.44 4.31 -11.13
CA ASP A 22 5.22 5.31 -12.18
C ASP A 22 4.68 6.59 -11.52
N LEU A 23 4.29 7.58 -12.31
CA LEU A 23 3.82 8.86 -11.77
C LEU A 23 2.56 8.74 -10.89
N ARG A 24 1.83 7.62 -10.92
CA ARG A 24 0.63 7.38 -10.10
C ARG A 24 0.86 6.36 -8.99
N ASP A 25 1.92 5.57 -9.05
CA ASP A 25 2.32 4.60 -8.03
C ASP A 25 1.21 3.60 -7.64
N ARG A 26 0.56 3.00 -8.66
CA ARG A 26 -0.61 2.11 -8.47
C ARG A 26 -0.35 0.64 -8.79
N PHE A 27 0.91 0.24 -8.93
CA PHE A 27 1.23 -1.16 -9.21
C PHE A 27 1.04 -2.03 -7.97
N PRO A 28 0.68 -3.32 -8.14
CA PRO A 28 0.63 -4.26 -7.02
C PRO A 28 2.02 -4.43 -6.40
N GLN A 29 2.09 -4.46 -5.08
CA GLN A 29 3.33 -4.53 -4.30
C GLN A 29 3.16 -5.52 -3.14
N PRO A 30 4.22 -6.25 -2.73
CA PRO A 30 5.54 -6.32 -3.35
C PRO A 30 5.59 -7.23 -4.60
N LEU A 31 6.53 -6.97 -5.51
CA LEU A 31 6.78 -7.79 -6.70
C LEU A 31 7.92 -8.79 -6.44
N GLU A 32 7.77 -10.02 -6.89
CA GLU A 32 8.71 -11.12 -6.62
C GLU A 32 10.03 -11.03 -7.41
N SER A 33 10.04 -10.30 -8.53
CA SER A 33 11.20 -10.21 -9.41
C SER A 33 11.31 -8.87 -10.12
N PHE A 34 12.53 -8.52 -10.52
CA PHE A 34 12.79 -7.37 -11.37
C PHE A 34 11.98 -7.43 -12.68
N ARG A 35 11.83 -8.63 -13.27
CA ARG A 35 11.02 -8.82 -14.48
C ARG A 35 9.58 -8.37 -14.29
N LYS A 36 8.95 -8.77 -13.18
CA LYS A 36 7.58 -8.35 -12.87
C LYS A 36 7.47 -6.84 -12.68
N ALA A 37 8.47 -6.21 -12.05
CA ALA A 37 8.54 -4.76 -11.94
C ALA A 37 8.64 -4.06 -13.30
N LEU A 38 9.48 -4.58 -14.20
CA LEU A 38 9.61 -4.04 -15.56
C LEU A 38 8.32 -4.23 -16.38
N GLU A 39 7.69 -5.39 -16.29
CA GLU A 39 6.40 -5.68 -16.95
C GLU A 39 5.28 -4.75 -16.43
N CYS A 40 5.29 -4.36 -15.15
CA CYS A 40 4.38 -3.35 -14.63
C CYS A 40 4.56 -1.99 -15.33
N LEU A 41 5.80 -1.50 -15.43
CA LEU A 41 6.10 -0.24 -16.13
C LEU A 41 5.74 -0.29 -17.62
N GLN A 42 5.85 -1.46 -18.26
CA GLN A 42 5.51 -1.67 -19.67
C GLN A 42 4.02 -1.93 -19.94
N SER A 43 3.22 -2.10 -18.89
CA SER A 43 1.80 -2.42 -19.03
C SER A 43 0.97 -1.21 -19.45
N GLU A 44 -0.22 -1.46 -20.01
CA GLU A 44 -1.19 -0.41 -20.35
C GLU A 44 -1.71 0.35 -19.13
N ARG A 45 -1.55 -0.20 -17.92
CA ARG A 45 -1.95 0.46 -16.68
C ARG A 45 -0.95 1.51 -16.22
N SER A 46 0.24 1.53 -16.82
CA SER A 46 1.29 2.49 -16.50
C SER A 46 0.92 3.90 -16.94
N TYR A 47 1.36 4.89 -16.18
CA TYR A 47 1.14 6.30 -16.46
C TYR A 47 2.46 7.06 -16.45
N MET A 48 2.88 7.53 -17.63
CA MET A 48 4.12 8.30 -17.83
C MET A 48 5.39 7.56 -17.37
N ALA A 49 5.40 6.22 -17.40
CA ALA A 49 6.51 5.42 -16.91
C ALA A 49 7.83 5.64 -17.68
N ALA A 50 7.80 6.14 -18.92
CA ALA A 50 9.01 6.53 -19.63
C ALA A 50 9.67 7.81 -19.08
N MET A 51 8.92 8.66 -18.36
CA MET A 51 9.41 9.92 -17.80
C MET A 51 9.80 9.79 -16.32
N SER A 52 9.09 8.95 -15.57
CA SER A 52 9.21 8.85 -14.11
C SER A 52 9.25 7.41 -13.58
N GLY A 53 9.50 6.43 -14.45
CA GLY A 53 9.50 5.03 -14.07
C GLY A 53 10.69 4.70 -13.17
N GLU A 54 10.43 4.13 -12.00
CA GLU A 54 11.46 3.66 -11.08
C GLU A 54 11.22 2.19 -10.71
N ILE A 55 12.31 1.47 -10.47
CA ILE A 55 12.26 0.12 -9.90
C ILE A 55 13.16 0.07 -8.67
N ILE A 56 12.60 -0.32 -7.53
CA ILE A 56 13.31 -0.45 -6.25
C ILE A 56 13.46 -1.94 -5.94
N ALA A 57 14.65 -2.37 -5.52
CA ALA A 57 14.94 -3.67 -4.94
C ALA A 57 15.07 -3.55 -3.42
N TYR A 58 14.24 -4.27 -2.68
CA TYR A 58 14.27 -4.30 -1.22
C TYR A 58 15.21 -5.40 -0.72
N LEU A 59 16.14 -4.99 0.15
CA LEU A 59 17.13 -5.86 0.76
C LEU A 59 16.65 -6.33 2.14
N ARG A 60 17.02 -7.56 2.48
CA ARG A 60 16.90 -8.06 3.86
C ARG A 60 17.67 -7.12 4.79
N GLY A 61 17.13 -6.84 5.97
CA GLY A 61 17.70 -5.86 6.90
C GLY A 61 17.24 -4.41 6.69
N GLY A 62 16.20 -4.17 5.87
CA GLY A 62 15.53 -2.87 5.79
C GLY A 62 16.19 -1.84 4.85
N ASN A 63 17.19 -2.27 4.09
CA ASN A 63 17.85 -1.43 3.08
C ASN A 63 17.16 -1.57 1.71
N PHE A 64 17.44 -0.65 0.79
CA PHE A 64 16.95 -0.72 -0.58
C PHE A 64 17.97 -0.21 -1.61
N LEU A 65 17.74 -0.57 -2.86
CA LEU A 65 18.50 -0.14 -4.03
C LEU A 65 17.53 0.31 -5.11
N THR A 66 17.65 1.55 -5.58
CA THR A 66 16.98 1.99 -6.81
C THR A 66 17.79 1.49 -8.01
N VAL A 67 17.14 0.75 -8.90
CA VAL A 67 17.75 0.29 -10.15
C VAL A 67 17.88 1.49 -11.09
N PRO A 68 19.07 1.78 -11.65
CA PRO A 68 19.26 2.86 -12.61
C PRO A 68 18.29 2.75 -13.78
N ASP A 69 17.58 3.84 -14.06
CA ASP A 69 16.54 3.85 -15.09
C ASP A 69 17.10 3.64 -16.51
N GLU A 70 18.36 3.99 -16.75
CA GLU A 70 19.07 3.79 -18.02
C GLU A 70 19.11 2.33 -18.48
N PHE A 71 18.86 1.36 -17.58
CA PHE A 71 18.68 -0.03 -17.97
C PHE A 71 17.38 -0.28 -18.75
N PHE A 72 16.33 0.48 -18.48
CA PHE A 72 14.99 0.23 -18.99
C PHE A 72 14.30 1.47 -19.61
N ILE A 73 14.90 2.66 -19.54
CA ILE A 73 14.45 3.90 -20.19
C ILE A 73 15.54 4.39 -21.14
N ARG A 74 15.16 4.62 -22.40
CA ARG A 74 15.99 5.22 -23.44
C ARG A 74 15.63 6.68 -23.61
N ARG A 75 16.62 7.55 -23.54
CA ARG A 75 16.46 8.99 -23.77
C ARG A 75 17.06 9.35 -25.12
N SER A 76 16.28 10.00 -25.97
CA SER A 76 16.70 10.49 -27.30
C SER A 76 16.59 12.01 -27.45
N GLY A 77 16.65 12.73 -26.33
CA GLY A 77 16.58 14.20 -26.25
C GLY A 77 16.29 14.65 -24.81
N GLU A 78 16.02 15.94 -24.62
CA GLU A 78 15.63 16.49 -23.30
C GLU A 78 14.24 16.02 -22.85
N LEU A 79 13.33 15.78 -23.79
CA LEU A 79 11.93 15.44 -23.51
C LEU A 79 11.49 14.07 -24.05
N ASP A 80 12.32 13.44 -24.90
CA ASP A 80 12.00 12.18 -25.52
C ASP A 80 12.60 11.03 -24.73
N ALA A 81 11.74 10.33 -23.99
CA ALA A 81 12.08 9.11 -23.28
C ALA A 81 11.10 7.99 -23.65
N THR A 82 11.62 6.77 -23.80
CA THR A 82 10.82 5.58 -24.10
C THR A 82 11.28 4.41 -23.24
N LEU A 83 10.33 3.62 -22.76
CA LEU A 83 10.67 2.34 -22.13
C LEU A 83 11.23 1.37 -23.17
N VAL A 84 12.16 0.54 -22.75
CA VAL A 84 12.58 -0.63 -23.54
C VAL A 84 11.34 -1.49 -23.85
N PRO A 85 11.20 -2.02 -25.08
CA PRO A 85 10.08 -2.88 -25.43
C PRO A 85 10.19 -4.24 -24.72
N PRO A 86 9.07 -4.96 -24.49
CA PRO A 86 9.08 -6.25 -23.81
C PRO A 86 10.00 -7.32 -24.42
N ALA A 87 10.24 -7.24 -25.74
CA ALA A 87 11.18 -8.11 -26.45
C ALA A 87 12.63 -8.00 -25.95
N GLU A 88 12.97 -6.92 -25.24
CA GLU A 88 14.30 -6.67 -24.69
C GLU A 88 14.39 -6.95 -23.17
N ASN A 89 13.35 -7.52 -22.57
CA ASN A 89 13.35 -7.79 -21.13
C ASN A 89 14.45 -8.77 -20.71
N ASP A 90 14.76 -9.78 -21.52
CA ASP A 90 15.82 -10.76 -21.22
C ASP A 90 17.20 -10.10 -21.07
N PRO A 91 17.72 -9.36 -22.07
CA PRO A 91 19.02 -8.70 -21.92
C PRO A 91 19.02 -7.61 -20.85
N VAL A 92 17.90 -6.91 -20.63
CA VAL A 92 17.78 -5.91 -19.56
C VAL A 92 17.85 -6.57 -18.18
N CYS A 93 17.11 -7.66 -17.97
CA CYS A 93 17.18 -8.45 -16.73
C CYS A 93 18.60 -8.93 -16.45
N ALA A 94 19.30 -9.43 -17.47
CA ALA A 94 20.68 -9.90 -17.32
C ALA A 94 21.64 -8.77 -16.91
N LYS A 95 21.53 -7.59 -17.54
CA LYS A 95 22.33 -6.40 -17.21
C LYS A 95 22.07 -5.93 -15.77
N VAL A 96 20.80 -5.85 -15.38
CA VAL A 96 20.40 -5.43 -14.04
C VAL A 96 20.87 -6.43 -12.98
N GLN A 97 20.74 -7.74 -13.22
CA GLN A 97 21.27 -8.75 -12.30
C GLN A 97 22.79 -8.65 -12.14
N ALA A 98 23.54 -8.43 -13.23
CA ALA A 98 24.98 -8.23 -13.17
C ALA A 98 25.34 -6.96 -12.36
N TRP A 99 24.61 -5.86 -12.57
CA TRP A 99 24.77 -4.63 -11.80
C TRP A 99 24.43 -4.83 -10.32
N LEU A 100 23.33 -5.52 -9.99
CA LEU A 100 22.93 -5.83 -8.62
C LEU A 100 23.99 -6.66 -7.91
N ARG A 101 24.49 -7.74 -8.54
CA ARG A 101 25.57 -8.56 -7.96
C ARG A 101 26.80 -7.70 -7.66
N LYS A 102 27.26 -6.89 -8.62
CA LYS A 102 28.41 -5.99 -8.43
C LYS A 102 28.17 -4.99 -7.30
N THR A 103 26.97 -4.40 -7.24
CA THR A 103 26.61 -3.39 -6.23
C THR A 103 26.52 -3.99 -4.83
N LEU A 104 25.93 -5.18 -4.71
CA LEU A 104 25.78 -5.90 -3.44
C LEU A 104 27.10 -6.49 -2.95
N THR A 105 28.02 -6.87 -3.84
CA THR A 105 29.36 -7.32 -3.43
C THR A 105 30.28 -6.15 -3.03
N ARG A 106 30.12 -4.97 -3.64
CA ARG A 106 30.90 -3.77 -3.25
C ARG A 106 30.46 -3.20 -1.91
N ARG A 107 29.18 -3.35 -1.57
CA ARG A 107 28.66 -3.05 -0.24
C ARG A 107 28.92 -4.28 0.63
N ASP A 108 30.08 -4.36 1.27
CA ASP A 108 30.34 -5.23 2.42
C ASP A 108 29.51 -4.76 3.65
N VAL A 109 28.23 -4.45 3.43
CA VAL A 109 27.25 -4.32 4.50
C VAL A 109 26.66 -5.72 4.61
N ASP A 110 26.98 -6.41 5.69
CA ASP A 110 26.26 -7.59 6.12
C ASP A 110 24.83 -7.17 6.47
N THR A 111 24.00 -6.95 5.43
CA THR A 111 22.59 -6.55 5.57
C THR A 111 21.76 -7.67 6.21
N THR A 112 22.30 -8.89 6.23
CA THR A 112 21.73 -10.03 6.94
C THR A 112 21.97 -10.00 8.45
N LYS A 113 22.97 -9.26 8.93
CA LYS A 113 23.07 -8.88 10.34
C LYS A 113 22.30 -7.58 10.54
N GLY A 114 21.09 -7.69 11.10
CA GLY A 114 20.53 -6.55 11.80
C GLY A 114 21.56 -6.03 12.81
N VAL A 115 21.68 -4.71 12.96
CA VAL A 115 22.62 -4.10 13.93
C VAL A 115 22.44 -4.83 15.27
N PRO A 116 23.48 -5.50 15.81
CA PRO A 116 23.40 -6.18 17.09
C PRO A 116 22.84 -5.23 18.14
N ALA A 117 22.01 -5.73 19.06
CA ALA A 117 21.43 -4.87 20.10
C ALA A 117 22.50 -4.08 20.89
N GLU A 118 23.71 -4.65 20.98
CA GLU A 118 24.90 -4.10 21.64
C GLU A 118 25.52 -2.89 20.92
N GLU A 119 25.29 -2.75 19.61
CA GLU A 119 25.81 -1.65 18.78
C GLU A 119 24.76 -0.55 18.54
N ARG A 120 23.52 -0.76 18.98
CA ARG A 120 22.47 0.25 18.88
C ARG A 120 22.70 1.28 19.97
N PRO A 121 22.83 2.58 19.66
CA PRO A 121 23.09 3.60 20.66
C PRO A 121 21.94 3.74 21.67
N TYR A 122 20.74 3.24 21.34
CA TYR A 122 19.57 3.22 22.21
C TYR A 122 18.73 1.95 22.01
N SER A 123 18.18 1.41 23.10
CA SER A 123 17.12 0.38 23.05
C SER A 123 15.75 1.01 22.80
N LEU A 124 14.75 0.21 22.38
CA LEU A 124 13.37 0.70 22.25
C LEU A 124 12.86 1.29 23.57
N ASP A 125 13.10 0.62 24.69
CA ASP A 125 12.71 1.12 26.01
C ASP A 125 13.40 2.45 26.37
N GLN A 126 14.67 2.63 25.99
CA GLN A 126 15.39 3.88 26.20
C GLN A 126 14.85 5.02 25.33
N LEU A 127 14.41 4.72 24.11
CA LEU A 127 13.76 5.70 23.23
C LEU A 127 12.37 6.07 23.77
N LEU A 128 11.59 5.07 24.21
CA LEU A 128 10.28 5.29 24.83
C LEU A 128 10.38 6.07 26.15
N ALA A 129 11.43 5.84 26.95
CA ALA A 129 11.69 6.61 28.16
C ALA A 129 12.04 8.08 27.89
N GLN A 130 12.56 8.39 26.70
CA GLN A 130 12.82 9.78 26.25
C GLN A 130 11.56 10.45 25.70
N CYS A 131 10.51 9.70 25.37
CA CYS A 131 9.24 10.27 24.96
C CYS A 131 8.53 10.92 26.15
N ASN A 132 8.07 12.16 25.98
CA ASN A 132 7.20 12.80 26.95
C ASN A 132 5.77 12.23 26.80
N PRO A 133 5.23 11.47 27.78
CA PRO A 133 3.89 10.91 27.69
C PRO A 133 2.78 11.97 27.75
N GLN A 134 3.12 13.20 28.14
CA GLN A 134 2.24 14.37 28.15
C GLN A 134 2.52 15.30 26.96
N ALA A 135 3.28 14.85 25.95
CA ALA A 135 3.46 15.62 24.74
C ALA A 135 2.08 15.91 24.12
N PRO A 136 1.74 17.18 23.84
CA PRO A 136 0.47 17.49 23.20
C PRO A 136 0.47 16.82 21.82
N ASN A 137 -0.63 16.13 21.51
CA ASN A 137 -0.79 15.56 20.18
C ASN A 137 -0.77 16.71 19.16
N PRO A 138 0.14 16.71 18.17
CA PRO A 138 0.20 17.74 17.15
C PRO A 138 -1.17 17.91 16.48
N ASP A 139 -1.52 19.16 16.14
CA ASP A 139 -2.83 19.45 15.55
C ASP A 139 -3.05 18.70 14.23
N GLU A 140 -1.98 18.43 13.49
CA GLU A 140 -2.01 17.56 12.31
C GLU A 140 -2.41 16.13 12.65
N LEU A 141 -1.82 15.51 13.68
CA LEU A 141 -2.14 14.16 14.11
C LEU A 141 -3.57 14.06 14.67
N LYS A 142 -4.07 15.10 15.36
CA LYS A 142 -5.48 15.18 15.74
C LYS A 142 -6.38 15.25 14.50
N ALA A 143 -6.06 16.10 13.54
CA ALA A 143 -6.81 16.20 12.29
C ALA A 143 -6.85 14.85 11.56
N TRP A 144 -5.74 14.11 11.50
CA TRP A 144 -5.69 12.77 10.93
C TRP A 144 -6.49 11.72 11.73
N GLN A 145 -6.52 11.79 13.05
CA GLN A 145 -7.33 10.90 13.90
C GLN A 145 -8.84 11.21 13.80
N ASP A 146 -9.16 12.49 13.61
CA ASP A 146 -10.53 12.98 13.45
C ASP A 146 -11.01 12.92 12.00
N MET A 147 -10.13 12.58 11.05
CA MET A 147 -10.50 12.41 9.66
C MET A 147 -11.49 11.24 9.53
N PRO A 148 -12.56 11.43 8.75
CA PRO A 148 -13.46 10.32 8.42
C PRO A 148 -12.68 9.22 7.70
N ASP A 149 -13.06 7.96 7.89
CA ASP A 149 -12.49 6.83 7.15
C ASP A 149 -12.58 7.11 5.64
N VAL A 150 -11.44 7.44 5.03
CA VAL A 150 -11.29 7.57 3.59
C VAL A 150 -10.67 6.28 3.08
N GLY A 151 -11.47 5.42 2.44
CA GLY A 151 -10.98 4.12 2.01
C GLY A 151 -12.03 3.03 1.81
N ARG A 152 -13.25 3.37 1.42
CA ARG A 152 -14.13 2.39 0.78
C ARG A 152 -14.24 2.79 -0.69
N GLU A 153 -13.40 2.20 -1.53
CA GLU A 153 -13.72 2.11 -2.95
C GLU A 153 -15.02 1.31 -3.05
N ILE A 154 -16.13 2.02 -3.17
CA ILE A 154 -17.42 1.43 -3.49
C ILE A 154 -17.43 1.36 -5.02
N LEU A 155 -16.98 0.23 -5.57
CA LEU A 155 -16.94 0.01 -7.02
C LEU A 155 -18.35 0.13 -7.64
N GLU A 156 -19.40 -0.10 -6.84
CA GLU A 156 -20.82 0.12 -7.20
C GLU A 156 -21.60 0.53 -5.93
N ALA A 157 -22.34 1.64 -5.99
CA ALA A 157 -23.17 2.10 -4.87
C ALA A 157 -24.21 1.04 -4.49
N PRO A 158 -24.47 0.79 -3.19
CA PRO A 158 -25.46 -0.18 -2.75
C PRO A 158 -26.81 0.18 -3.32
N THR A 159 -27.49 -0.80 -3.92
CA THR A 159 -28.83 -0.60 -4.45
C THR A 159 -29.83 -0.48 -3.32
N GLU A 160 -31.00 0.07 -3.60
CA GLU A 160 -32.12 0.09 -2.65
C GLU A 160 -32.43 -1.33 -2.12
N THR A 161 -32.33 -2.35 -2.98
CA THR A 161 -32.54 -3.75 -2.58
C THR A 161 -31.51 -4.22 -1.55
N ASP A 162 -30.23 -3.86 -1.74
CA ASP A 162 -29.16 -4.23 -0.80
C ASP A 162 -29.37 -3.59 0.57
N ILE A 163 -29.88 -2.36 0.59
CA ILE A 163 -30.17 -1.61 1.81
C ILE A 163 -31.36 -2.22 2.55
N TRP A 164 -32.44 -2.56 1.85
CA TRP A 164 -33.59 -3.24 2.44
C TRP A 164 -33.19 -4.61 3.03
N GLN A 165 -32.39 -5.40 2.30
CA GLN A 165 -31.88 -6.67 2.81
C GLN A 165 -30.93 -6.51 4.00
N ALA A 166 -30.14 -5.44 4.04
CA ALA A 166 -29.28 -5.14 5.19
C ALA A 166 -30.11 -4.72 6.41
N ALA A 167 -31.16 -3.91 6.22
CA ALA A 167 -32.07 -3.52 7.29
C ALA A 167 -32.85 -4.73 7.85
N GLU A 168 -33.34 -5.63 6.99
CA GLU A 168 -34.01 -6.86 7.42
C GLU A 168 -33.10 -7.76 8.25
N ARG A 169 -31.82 -7.86 7.88
CA ARG A 169 -30.81 -8.59 8.67
C ARG A 169 -30.57 -7.95 10.03
N LEU A 170 -30.41 -6.63 10.07
CA LEU A 170 -30.15 -5.88 11.31
C LEU A 170 -31.29 -6.01 12.32
N PHE A 171 -32.54 -5.93 11.86
CA PHE A 171 -33.73 -5.98 12.73
C PHE A 171 -34.36 -7.38 12.83
N GLU A 172 -33.70 -8.39 12.26
CA GLU A 172 -34.12 -9.80 12.21
C GLU A 172 -35.58 -10.01 11.74
N SER A 173 -36.17 -9.00 11.08
CA SER A 173 -37.57 -8.98 10.70
C SER A 173 -37.86 -7.91 9.66
N ARG A 174 -38.71 -8.25 8.69
CA ARG A 174 -39.20 -7.32 7.67
C ARG A 174 -40.00 -6.17 8.28
N GLU A 175 -40.89 -6.47 9.22
CA GLU A 175 -41.69 -5.45 9.90
C GLU A 175 -40.84 -4.49 10.75
N GLY A 176 -39.71 -4.97 11.29
CA GLY A 176 -38.74 -4.15 12.02
C GLY A 176 -37.98 -3.23 11.07
N ALA A 177 -37.52 -3.76 9.94
CA ALA A 177 -36.88 -2.98 8.89
C ALA A 177 -37.80 -1.90 8.31
N GLU A 178 -39.06 -2.24 7.98
CA GLU A 178 -40.06 -1.28 7.47
C GLU A 178 -40.35 -0.16 8.46
N ARG A 179 -40.49 -0.50 9.75
CA ARG A 179 -40.66 0.50 10.82
C ARG A 179 -39.45 1.42 10.92
N TRP A 180 -38.24 0.88 10.90
CA TRP A 180 -37.02 1.69 10.96
C TRP A 180 -36.86 2.58 9.72
N MET A 181 -37.09 2.03 8.52
CA MET A 181 -36.97 2.75 7.25
C MET A 181 -37.92 3.93 7.13
N THR A 182 -39.07 3.87 7.81
CA THR A 182 -40.09 4.93 7.83
C THR A 182 -40.02 5.82 9.07
N SER A 183 -39.10 5.55 10.00
CA SER A 183 -38.95 6.31 11.23
C SER A 183 -37.87 7.39 11.11
N PRO A 184 -38.07 8.58 11.69
CA PRO A 184 -37.03 9.61 11.75
C PRO A 184 -35.80 9.15 12.53
N GLU A 185 -34.63 9.26 11.91
CA GLU A 185 -33.37 8.85 12.53
C GLU A 185 -32.48 10.04 12.90
N ILE A 186 -31.98 10.06 14.15
CA ILE A 186 -31.13 11.15 14.66
C ILE A 186 -29.84 11.25 13.84
N ALA A 187 -29.24 10.12 13.47
CA ALA A 187 -28.05 10.06 12.63
C ALA A 187 -28.30 10.62 11.21
N LEU A 188 -29.55 10.67 10.77
CA LEU A 188 -29.99 11.25 9.51
C LEU A 188 -30.60 12.65 9.68
N ARG A 189 -30.33 13.32 10.80
CA ARG A 189 -30.84 14.67 11.13
C ARG A 189 -32.36 14.74 11.17
N GLY A 190 -33.01 13.68 11.66
CA GLY A 190 -34.47 13.60 11.78
C GLY A 190 -35.20 13.26 10.48
N ARG A 191 -34.48 12.88 9.41
CA ARG A 191 -35.07 12.32 8.19
C ARG A 191 -35.27 10.82 8.32
N THR A 192 -36.18 10.27 7.52
CA THR A 192 -36.36 8.82 7.45
C THR A 192 -35.28 8.19 6.57
N PRO A 193 -34.81 6.96 6.88
CA PRO A 193 -33.90 6.24 5.99
C PRO A 193 -34.46 6.08 4.57
N ALA A 194 -35.76 5.84 4.41
CA ALA A 194 -36.40 5.73 3.09
C ALA A 194 -36.24 6.99 2.23
N ASP A 195 -36.40 8.18 2.82
CA ASP A 195 -36.18 9.44 2.10
C ASP A 195 -34.72 9.64 1.70
N VAL A 196 -33.79 9.19 2.55
CA VAL A 196 -32.35 9.35 2.33
C VAL A 196 -31.81 8.34 1.33
N VAL A 197 -32.38 7.12 1.24
CA VAL A 197 -31.97 6.11 0.25
C VAL A 197 -32.10 6.64 -1.18
N VAL A 198 -33.11 7.47 -1.47
CA VAL A 198 -33.32 8.03 -2.81
C VAL A 198 -32.21 9.02 -3.20
N GLU A 199 -31.67 9.77 -2.23
CA GLU A 199 -30.66 10.80 -2.46
C GLU A 199 -29.23 10.28 -2.31
N ASP A 200 -29.01 9.44 -1.29
CA ASP A 200 -27.71 8.95 -0.86
C ASP A 200 -27.86 7.54 -0.24
N PRO A 201 -27.97 6.50 -1.09
CA PRO A 201 -28.09 5.11 -0.67
C PRO A 201 -26.93 4.67 0.24
N GLN A 202 -25.71 5.13 -0.07
CA GLN A 202 -24.50 4.78 0.65
C GLN A 202 -24.57 5.22 2.11
N ARG A 203 -25.08 6.42 2.36
CA ARG A 203 -25.21 6.96 3.72
C ARG A 203 -26.15 6.13 4.60
N VAL A 204 -27.22 5.58 4.04
CA VAL A 204 -28.13 4.70 4.79
C VAL A 204 -27.47 3.33 5.02
N TYR A 205 -26.78 2.80 4.02
CA TYR A 205 -26.03 1.56 4.15
C TYR A 205 -24.95 1.63 5.23
N ASP A 206 -24.17 2.70 5.27
CA ASP A 206 -23.15 2.91 6.30
C ASP A 206 -23.75 3.07 7.70
N LEU A 207 -24.96 3.65 7.81
CA LEU A 207 -25.68 3.71 9.08
C LEU A 207 -26.07 2.31 9.57
N ILE A 208 -26.59 1.44 8.68
CA ILE A 208 -26.91 0.05 9.00
C ILE A 208 -25.67 -0.69 9.49
N MET A 209 -24.54 -0.56 8.78
CA MET A 209 -23.28 -1.17 9.20
C MET A 209 -22.83 -0.68 10.58
N ARG A 210 -22.93 0.62 10.87
CA ARG A 210 -22.57 1.15 12.19
C ARG A 210 -23.44 0.59 13.31
N LEU A 211 -24.74 0.44 13.06
CA LEU A 211 -25.67 -0.16 14.04
C LEU A 211 -25.37 -1.64 14.26
N GLU A 212 -25.09 -2.40 13.20
CA GLU A 212 -24.74 -3.83 13.26
C GLU A 212 -23.45 -4.08 14.05
N TYR A 213 -22.41 -3.25 13.85
CA TYR A 213 -21.14 -3.37 14.57
C TYR A 213 -21.09 -2.61 15.90
N GLY A 214 -22.22 -2.06 16.37
CA GLY A 214 -22.31 -1.40 17.68
C GLY A 214 -21.53 -0.09 17.81
N VAL A 215 -21.22 0.58 16.70
CA VAL A 215 -20.50 1.87 16.68
C VAL A 215 -21.49 3.01 16.91
N PHE A 216 -21.86 3.22 18.19
CA PHE A 216 -22.67 4.36 18.60
C PHE A 216 -21.77 5.55 18.95
N ARG A 217 -21.89 6.68 18.23
CA ARG A 217 -21.36 7.96 18.74
C ARG A 217 -22.33 8.48 19.81
N ARG A 218 -21.82 8.68 21.03
CA ARG A 218 -22.43 9.55 22.04
C ARG A 218 -22.32 11.02 21.61
#